data_AF-A0A3D2UK72-F1
#
_entry.id   AF-A0A3D2UK72-F1
#
_cell.length_a   1.000
_cell.length_b   1.000
_cell.length_c   1.000
_cell.angle_alpha   90.00
_cell.angle_beta   90.00
_cell.angle_gamma   90.00
#
_symmetry.space_group_name_H-M   'P 1'
#
loop_
_entity.id
_entity.type
_entity.pdbx_description
1 polymer ?
#
loop_
_entity_poly.entity_id
_entity_poly.type
_entity_poly.pdbx_seq_one_letter_code
_entity_poly.pdbx_strand_id
1 'polypeptide(L)' 'EQISNELVVVLKTVEKHVASIFRKLGVRNRTEAAAWALENKITV' A
#
# COMPACT_ATOMS: atom_id res chain seq x y z
N GLU A 1 -8.49 2.67 8.00
CA GLU A 1 -8.73 2.49 9.45
C GLU A 1 -8.12 1.20 10.00
N GLN A 2 -8.32 0.03 9.37
CA GLN A 2 -7.71 -1.22 9.86
C GLN A 2 -6.18 -1.13 10.01
N ILE A 3 -5.47 -0.72 8.94
CA ILE A 3 -3.99 -0.59 8.94
C ILE A 3 -3.49 0.37 10.02
N SER A 4 -4.18 1.50 10.23
CA SER A 4 -3.80 2.48 11.26
C SER A 4 -3.93 1.92 12.67
N ASN A 5 -4.99 1.14 12.93
CA ASN A 5 -5.23 0.54 14.23
C ASN A 5 -4.26 -0.60 14.52
N GLU A 6 -4.01 -1.47 13.54
CA GLU A 6 -3.10 -2.60 13.66
C GLU A 6 -1.65 -2.16 13.88
N LEU A 7 -1.22 -1.11 13.17
CA LEU A 7 0.15 -0.59 13.26
C LEU A 7 0.31 0.53 14.30
N VAL A 8 -0.76 0.91 15.00
CA VAL A 8 -0.78 2.00 16.00
C VAL A 8 -0.22 3.33 15.43
N VAL A 9 -0.67 3.68 14.22
CA VAL A 9 -0.29 4.93 13.53
C VAL A 9 -1.50 5.73 13.09
N VAL A 10 -1.34 7.05 12.96
CA VAL A 10 -2.41 7.91 12.43
C VAL A 10 -2.69 7.62 10.96
N LEU A 11 -3.94 7.82 10.53
CA LEU A 11 -4.37 7.55 9.15
C LEU A 11 -3.49 8.25 8.10
N LYS A 12 -3.09 9.50 8.37
CA LYS A 12 -2.22 10.30 7.48
C LYS A 12 -0.85 9.65 7.25
N THR A 13 -0.35 8.87 8.20
CA THR A 13 0.90 8.11 8.04
C THR A 13 0.70 6.96 7.07
N VAL A 14 -0.41 6.22 7.20
CA VAL A 14 -0.79 5.15 6.25
C VAL A 14 -0.92 5.72 4.83
N GLU A 15 -1.60 6.85 4.66
CA GLU A 15 -1.77 7.51 3.36
C GLU A 15 -0.43 7.86 2.70
N LYS A 16 0.51 8.42 3.47
CA LYS A 16 1.86 8.73 2.98
C LYS A 16 2.60 7.47 2.53
N HIS A 17 2.52 6.37 3.29
CA HIS A 17 3.16 5.12 2.90
C HIS A 17 2.54 4.52 1.65
N VAL A 18 1.21 4.50 1.54
CA VAL A 18 0.49 4.02 0.36
C VAL A 18 0.86 4.84 -0.88
N ALA A 19 0.90 6.18 -0.77
CA ALA A 19 1.33 7.05 -1.87
C ALA A 19 2.79 6.79 -2.27
N SER A 20 3.67 6.55 -1.30
CA SER A 20 5.06 6.19 -1.61
C SER A 20 5.18 4.83 -2.28
N ILE A 21 4.36 3.85 -1.91
CA ILE A 21 4.33 2.53 -2.55
C ILE A 21 3.88 2.71 -4.01
N PHE A 22 2.79 3.42 -4.25
CA PHE A 22 2.29 3.71 -5.60
C PHE A 22 3.37 4.35 -6.48
N ARG A 23 4.08 5.35 -5.95
CA ARG A 23 5.20 6.00 -6.67
C ARG A 23 6.35 5.03 -6.97
N LYS A 24 6.69 4.15 -6.04
CA LYS A 24 7.78 3.16 -6.21
C LYS A 24 7.43 2.08 -7.22
N LEU A 25 6.16 1.69 -7.27
CA LEU A 25 5.67 0.64 -8.17
C LEU A 25 5.18 1.18 -9.53
N GLY A 26 5.01 2.50 -9.67
CA GLY A 26 4.49 3.13 -10.89
C GLY A 26 2.99 2.91 -11.11
N VAL A 27 2.23 2.64 -10.04
CA VAL A 27 0.78 2.34 -10.09
C VAL A 27 -0.06 3.49 -9.53
N ARG A 28 -1.36 3.52 -9.83
CA ARG A 28 -2.27 4.64 -9.51
C ARG A 28 -3.21 4.37 -8.35
N ASN A 29 -3.44 3.12 -7.99
CA ASN A 29 -4.42 2.75 -6.97
C ASN A 29 -4.07 1.40 -6.30
N ARG A 30 -4.84 1.04 -5.27
CA ARG A 30 -4.61 -0.17 -4.48
C ARG A 30 -4.83 -1.45 -5.27
N THR A 31 -5.77 -1.47 -6.22
CA THR A 31 -6.04 -2.63 -7.06
C THR A 31 -4.86 -2.93 -7.97
N GLU A 32 -4.31 -1.91 -8.62
CA GLU A 32 -3.10 -2.02 -9.43
C GLU A 32 -1.89 -2.45 -8.59
N ALA A 33 -1.74 -1.90 -7.37
CA ALA A 33 -0.69 -2.32 -6.46
C ALA A 33 -0.81 -3.80 -6.02
N ALA A 34 -2.03 -4.28 -5.80
CA ALA A 34 -2.29 -5.68 -5.47
C ALA A 34 -2.02 -6.61 -6.66
N ALA A 35 -2.42 -6.21 -7.87
CA ALA A 35 -2.10 -6.94 -9.10
C ALA A 35 -0.58 -7.03 -9.32
N TRP A 36 0.13 -5.90 -9.16
CA TRP A 36 1.59 -5.87 -9.24
C TRP A 36 2.24 -6.82 -8.23
N ALA A 37 1.77 -6.85 -6.98
CA ALA A 37 2.28 -7.74 -5.96
C ALA A 37 2.09 -9.23 -6.31
N LEU A 38 0.94 -9.58 -6.90
CA LEU A 38 0.65 -10.94 -7.37
C LEU A 38 1.57 -11.34 -8.54
N GLU A 39 1.70 -10.47 -9.54
CA GLU A 39 2.59 -10.68 -10.70
C GLU A 39 4.04 -10.89 -10.28
N ASN A 40 4.49 -10.15 -9.26
CA ASN A 40 5.85 -10.23 -8.73
C ASN A 40 6.03 -11.26 -7.61
N LYS A 41 4.98 -12.02 -7.26
CA LYS A 41 5.00 -13.10 -6.24
C LYS A 41 5.48 -12.64 -4.86
N ILE A 42 5.09 -11.43 -4.45
CA ILE A 42 5.39 -10.87 -3.12
C ILE A 42 4.16 -10.77 -2.21
N THR A 43 3.15 -11.57 -2.48
CA THR A 43 1.95 -11.72 -1.63
C THR A 43 2.27 -12.64 -0.44
N VAL A 44 1.78 -12.28 0.75
CA VAL A 44 1.90 -13.07 1.99
C VAL A 44 0.87 -14.20 2.03
#